data_AF-A0A936XV50-F1
#
_entry.id   AF-A0A936XV50-F1
#
_cell.length_a   1.000
_cell.length_b   1.000
_cell.length_c   1.000
_cell.angle_alpha   90.00
_cell.angle_beta   90.00
_cell.angle_gamma   90.00
#
_symmetry.space_group_name_H-M   'P 1'
#
loop_
_entity.id
_entity.type
_entity.pdbx_description
1 polymer ?
#
loop_
_entity_poly.entity_id
_entity_poly.type
_entity_poly.pdbx_seq_one_letter_code
_entity_poly.pdbx_strand_id
1 'polypeptide(L)'
;MGIVFNNKIILRFQSVLIFGIVFILAPFCAVSQDTVLNKYGLWVINYPAQLKKTIQHDPSKAMIDLKKKIPGIVLDLRYAGTNNFMQRQLYPAITTTYLRKAAIDSLEIIQRELNEKGFGLKFLMPTAPILLLNSCGSR
;
A
#
# COMPACT_ATOMS: atom_id res chain seq x y z
N MET A 1 -48.57 -12.59 46.62
CA MET A 1 -48.34 -11.55 45.59
C MET A 1 -46.91 -10.97 45.58
N GLY A 2 -46.24 -10.78 46.72
CA GLY A 2 -44.93 -10.08 46.79
C GLY A 2 -43.69 -10.81 46.24
N ILE A 3 -43.61 -12.14 46.34
CA ILE A 3 -42.43 -12.92 45.92
C ILE A 3 -42.22 -12.87 44.39
N VAL A 4 -43.32 -12.90 43.62
CA VAL A 4 -43.29 -12.81 42.15
C VAL A 4 -42.83 -11.43 41.67
N PHE A 5 -43.19 -10.37 42.40
CA PHE A 5 -42.82 -9.00 42.07
C PHE A 5 -41.32 -8.74 42.29
N ASN A 6 -40.77 -9.25 43.40
CA ASN A 6 -39.33 -9.16 43.69
C ASN A 6 -38.47 -9.90 42.66
N ASN A 7 -38.91 -11.09 42.21
CA ASN A 7 -38.17 -11.87 41.22
C ASN A 7 -38.12 -11.16 39.84
N LYS A 8 -39.18 -10.44 39.48
CA LYS A 8 -39.26 -9.64 38.24
C LYS A 8 -38.30 -8.43 38.26
N ILE A 9 -38.10 -7.82 39.43
CA ILE A 9 -37.15 -6.71 39.62
C ILE A 9 -35.70 -7.22 39.52
N ILE A 10 -35.39 -8.35 40.17
CA ILE A 10 -34.07 -8.99 40.13
C ILE A 10 -33.71 -9.42 38.71
N LEU A 11 -34.64 -10.03 37.97
CA LEU A 11 -34.43 -10.44 36.57
C LEU A 11 -34.17 -9.24 35.66
N ARG A 12 -34.86 -8.10 35.87
CA ARG A 12 -34.61 -6.86 35.11
C ARG A 12 -33.23 -6.30 35.42
N PHE A 13 -32.81 -6.33 36.69
CA PHE A 13 -31.49 -5.85 37.11
C PHE A 13 -30.36 -6.73 36.55
N GLN A 14 -30.51 -8.06 36.60
CA GLN A 14 -29.58 -9.02 36.00
C GLN A 14 -29.51 -8.86 34.48
N SER A 15 -30.65 -8.66 33.81
CA SER A 15 -30.69 -8.44 32.36
C SER A 15 -29.93 -7.16 31.98
N VAL A 16 -30.13 -6.06 32.71
CA VAL A 16 -29.40 -4.79 32.50
C VAL A 16 -27.91 -4.97 32.72
N LEU A 17 -27.51 -5.75 33.73
CA LEU A 17 -26.10 -6.03 34.04
C LEU A 17 -25.43 -6.86 32.94
N ILE A 18 -26.14 -7.85 32.39
CA ILE A 18 -25.68 -8.65 31.23
C ILE A 18 -25.55 -7.78 29.99
N PHE A 19 -26.55 -6.95 29.68
CA PHE A 19 -26.48 -6.02 28.54
C PHE A 19 -25.33 -5.02 28.70
N GLY A 20 -25.06 -4.53 29.91
CA GLY A 20 -23.92 -3.68 30.21
C GLY A 20 -22.57 -4.37 29.97
N ILE A 21 -22.42 -5.62 30.41
CA ILE A 21 -21.19 -6.40 30.19
C ILE A 21 -20.97 -6.65 28.69
N VAL A 22 -22.01 -7.03 27.95
CA VAL A 22 -21.94 -7.24 26.50
C VAL A 22 -21.54 -5.95 25.78
N PHE A 23 -22.08 -4.80 26.19
CA PHE A 23 -21.75 -3.51 25.62
C PHE A 23 -20.29 -3.09 25.89
N ILE A 24 -19.74 -3.43 27.06
CA ILE A 24 -18.35 -3.13 27.43
C ILE A 24 -17.35 -4.05 26.70
N LEU A 25 -17.73 -5.28 26.37
CA LEU A 25 -16.86 -6.25 25.67
C LEU A 25 -16.86 -6.08 24.14
N ALA A 26 -17.90 -5.46 23.56
CA ALA A 26 -18.02 -5.23 22.12
C ALA A 26 -16.90 -4.38 21.46
N PRO A 27 -16.36 -3.29 22.05
CA PRO A 27 -15.37 -2.44 21.39
C PRO A 27 -13.98 -3.08 21.22
N PHE A 28 -13.68 -4.21 21.87
CA PHE A 28 -12.37 -4.87 21.76
C PHE A 28 -12.14 -5.57 20.41
N CYS A 29 -13.17 -5.77 19.60
CA CYS A 29 -13.06 -6.41 18.28
C CYS A 29 -13.02 -5.43 17.09
N ALA A 30 -13.05 -4.11 17.35
CA ALA A 30 -13.06 -3.13 16.28
C ALA A 30 -11.64 -2.89 15.75
N VAL A 31 -11.28 -3.57 14.65
CA VAL A 31 -10.09 -3.25 13.86
C VAL A 31 -10.32 -1.92 13.16
N SER A 32 -9.65 -0.86 13.60
CA SER A 32 -9.65 0.42 12.88
C SER A 32 -8.90 0.25 11.56
N GLN A 33 -9.60 0.48 10.45
CA GLN A 33 -9.00 0.62 9.12
C GLN A 33 -8.84 2.11 8.83
N ASP A 34 -7.64 2.53 8.42
CA ASP A 34 -7.37 3.89 7.93
C ASP A 34 -8.24 4.15 6.69
N THR A 35 -9.43 4.72 6.86
CA THR A 35 -10.42 4.97 5.79
C THR A 35 -10.30 6.36 5.17
N VAL A 36 -9.34 7.16 5.63
CA VAL A 36 -9.24 8.57 5.22
C VAL A 36 -8.63 8.65 3.82
N LEU A 37 -9.49 8.92 2.84
CA LEU A 37 -9.07 9.27 1.49
C LEU A 37 -8.28 10.58 1.51
N ASN A 38 -7.30 10.72 0.61
CA ASN A 38 -6.68 12.02 0.41
C ASN A 38 -7.68 13.01 -0.22
N LYS A 39 -7.29 14.29 -0.36
CA LYS A 39 -8.11 15.34 -1.01
C LYS A 39 -8.59 15.03 -2.44
N TYR A 40 -8.09 13.96 -3.07
CA TYR A 40 -8.44 13.50 -4.41
C TYR A 40 -9.28 12.21 -4.38
N GLY A 41 -9.73 11.75 -3.21
CA GLY A 41 -10.52 10.52 -3.10
C GLY A 41 -9.71 9.24 -3.28
N LEU A 42 -8.37 9.30 -3.16
CA LEU A 42 -7.50 8.13 -3.35
C LEU A 42 -7.06 7.53 -2.01
N TRP A 43 -7.01 6.20 -1.98
CA TRP A 43 -6.42 5.43 -0.89
C TRP A 43 -4.89 5.50 -0.98
N VAL A 44 -4.26 6.16 -0.01
CA VAL A 44 -2.80 6.31 0.06
C VAL A 44 -2.24 5.41 1.15
N ILE A 45 -1.34 4.50 0.76
CA ILE A 45 -0.62 3.63 1.70
C ILE A 45 0.67 4.32 2.09
N ASN A 46 0.76 4.77 3.35
CA ASN A 46 1.93 5.50 3.85
C ASN A 46 2.99 4.57 4.48
N TYR A 47 2.59 3.38 4.94
CA TYR A 47 3.46 2.52 5.73
C TYR A 47 3.77 1.18 5.03
N PRO A 48 5.03 0.71 5.03
CA PRO A 48 5.40 -0.58 4.45
C PRO A 48 4.64 -1.78 5.03
N ALA A 49 4.32 -1.73 6.33
CA ALA A 49 3.55 -2.79 6.99
C ALA A 49 2.12 -2.92 6.43
N GLN A 50 1.47 -1.79 6.11
CA GLN A 50 0.17 -1.78 5.46
C GLN A 50 0.28 -2.32 4.03
N LEU A 51 1.30 -1.90 3.27
CA LEU A 51 1.56 -2.44 1.93
C LEU A 51 1.73 -3.96 1.98
N LYS A 52 2.53 -4.49 2.93
CA LYS A 52 2.74 -5.93 3.11
C LYS A 52 1.43 -6.67 3.36
N LYS A 53 0.54 -6.16 4.22
CA LYS A 53 -0.79 -6.74 4.45
C LYS A 53 -1.62 -6.76 3.16
N THR A 54 -1.60 -5.67 2.38
CA THR A 54 -2.32 -5.65 1.10
C THR A 54 -1.76 -6.64 0.08
N ILE A 55 -0.44 -6.88 0.08
CA ILE A 55 0.21 -7.87 -0.78
C ILE A 55 -0.15 -9.30 -0.36
N GLN A 56 -0.25 -9.56 0.95
CA GLN A 56 -0.69 -10.87 1.45
C GLN A 56 -2.10 -11.22 0.99
N HIS A 57 -3.00 -10.24 0.96
CA HIS A 57 -4.35 -10.41 0.47
C HIS A 57 -4.41 -10.45 -1.07
N ASP A 58 -3.62 -9.61 -1.73
CA ASP A 58 -3.59 -9.50 -3.19
C ASP A 58 -2.14 -9.33 -3.67
N PRO A 59 -1.50 -10.42 -4.11
CA PRO A 59 -0.11 -10.41 -4.58
C PRO A 59 0.15 -9.49 -5.77
N SER A 60 -0.87 -9.11 -6.55
CA SER A 60 -0.72 -8.20 -7.70
C SER A 60 -0.31 -6.78 -7.27
N LYS A 61 -0.58 -6.42 -6.01
CA LYS A 61 -0.17 -5.16 -5.39
C LYS A 61 1.31 -5.11 -5.04
N ALA A 62 2.09 -6.17 -5.27
CA ALA A 62 3.52 -6.12 -5.05
C ALA A 62 4.18 -5.03 -5.90
N MET A 63 5.10 -4.30 -5.28
CA MET A 63 5.93 -3.27 -5.92
C MET A 63 7.32 -3.84 -6.09
N ILE A 64 7.74 -4.05 -7.33
CA ILE A 64 8.98 -4.73 -7.69
C ILE A 64 9.97 -3.71 -8.21
N ASP A 65 11.23 -3.86 -7.81
CA ASP A 65 12.35 -3.05 -8.31
C ASP A 65 12.61 -3.40 -9.78
N LEU A 66 12.53 -2.39 -10.64
CA LEU A 66 12.64 -2.57 -12.08
C LEU A 66 14.04 -3.04 -12.51
N LYS A 67 15.12 -2.53 -11.89
CA LYS A 67 16.49 -2.94 -12.23
C LYS A 67 16.81 -4.35 -11.74
N LYS A 68 16.24 -4.75 -10.59
CA LYS A 68 16.45 -6.12 -10.09
C LYS A 68 15.78 -7.15 -11.00
N LYS A 69 14.59 -6.84 -11.53
CA LYS A 69 13.84 -7.76 -12.39
C LYS A 69 14.31 -7.74 -13.84
N ILE A 70 14.76 -6.59 -14.34
CA ILE A 70 15.24 -6.41 -15.72
C ILE A 70 16.63 -5.73 -15.69
N PRO A 71 17.72 -6.48 -15.47
CA PRO A 71 19.05 -5.88 -15.24
C PRO A 71 19.58 -5.03 -16.40
N GLY A 72 19.23 -5.37 -17.64
CA GLY A 72 19.65 -4.65 -18.85
C GLY A 72 18.88 -3.35 -19.12
N ILE A 73 17.87 -3.00 -18.31
CA ILE A 73 17.05 -1.82 -18.55
C ILE A 73 17.81 -0.53 -18.21
N VAL A 74 17.74 0.45 -19.10
CA VAL A 74 18.32 1.78 -18.88
C VAL A 74 17.25 2.68 -18.26
N LEU A 75 17.52 3.24 -17.09
CA LEU A 75 16.61 4.18 -16.42
C LEU A 75 16.97 5.62 -16.76
N ASP A 76 15.98 6.40 -17.20
CA ASP A 76 16.10 7.84 -17.47
C ASP A 76 15.17 8.62 -16.51
N LEU A 77 15.66 8.86 -15.29
CA LEU A 77 14.93 9.48 -14.19
C LEU A 77 15.07 11.02 -14.21
N ARG A 78 14.65 11.65 -15.30
CA ARG A 78 14.90 13.09 -15.60
C ARG A 78 14.50 14.08 -14.50
N TYR A 79 13.42 13.78 -13.78
CA TYR A 79 12.92 14.64 -12.71
C TYR A 79 13.68 14.51 -11.38
N ALA A 80 14.59 13.53 -11.27
CA ALA A 80 15.53 13.40 -10.15
C ALA A 80 16.81 14.26 -10.33
N GLY A 81 16.93 14.96 -11.47
CA GLY A 81 17.99 15.93 -11.75
C GLY A 81 17.43 17.17 -12.45
N THR A 82 18.30 17.99 -13.04
CA THR A 82 17.90 19.23 -13.73
C THR A 82 17.66 19.07 -15.23
N ASN A 83 18.05 17.93 -15.83
CA ASN A 83 17.83 17.63 -17.25
C ASN A 83 16.38 17.22 -17.54
N ASN A 84 15.45 18.15 -17.33
CA ASN A 84 14.03 17.99 -17.62
C ASN A 84 13.44 19.31 -18.12
N PHE A 85 12.21 19.28 -18.59
CA PHE A 85 11.50 20.46 -19.12
C PHE A 85 11.49 21.66 -18.14
N MET A 86 11.42 21.38 -16.84
CA MET A 86 11.36 22.42 -15.79
C MET A 86 12.75 22.99 -15.43
N GLN A 87 13.85 22.42 -15.96
CA GLN A 87 15.24 22.82 -15.68
C GLN A 87 15.61 22.89 -14.19
N ARG A 88 14.87 22.17 -13.35
CA ARG A 88 15.08 22.10 -11.90
C ARG A 88 14.79 20.69 -11.40
N GLN A 89 15.40 20.31 -10.28
CA GLN A 89 15.16 19.02 -9.65
C GLN A 89 13.78 19.02 -8.97
N LEU A 90 12.92 18.07 -9.33
CA LEU A 90 11.57 17.93 -8.75
C LEU A 90 11.52 16.87 -7.65
N TYR A 91 12.36 15.84 -7.75
CA TYR A 91 12.43 14.75 -6.78
C TYR A 91 13.86 14.56 -6.27
N PRO A 92 14.03 13.96 -5.07
CA PRO A 92 15.34 13.56 -4.58
C PRO A 92 16.11 12.74 -5.61
N ALA A 93 17.44 12.82 -5.56
CA ALA A 93 18.30 12.02 -6.42
C ALA A 93 18.06 10.54 -6.11
N ILE A 94 17.52 9.82 -7.09
CA ILE A 94 17.20 8.39 -7.00
C ILE A 94 17.82 7.64 -8.17
N THR A 95 18.17 6.38 -7.93
CA THR A 95 18.78 5.49 -8.92
C THR A 95 17.93 4.26 -9.21
N THR A 96 16.82 4.09 -8.49
CA THR A 96 15.90 2.95 -8.58
C THR A 96 14.47 3.43 -8.73
N THR A 97 13.64 2.57 -9.32
CA THR A 97 12.20 2.79 -9.44
C THR A 97 11.46 1.46 -9.29
N TYR A 98 10.23 1.55 -8.81
CA TYR A 98 9.38 0.41 -8.55
C TYR A 98 8.11 0.50 -9.39
N LEU A 99 7.63 -0.64 -9.86
CA LEU A 99 6.35 -0.76 -10.55
C LEU A 99 5.54 -1.92 -9.97
N ARG A 100 4.24 -1.94 -10.27
CA ARG A 100 3.39 -3.09 -9.95
C ARG A 100 3.89 -4.34 -10.66
N LYS A 101 3.71 -5.50 -10.00
CA LYS A 101 4.13 -6.81 -10.53
C LYS A 101 3.70 -7.04 -11.98
N ALA A 102 2.41 -6.84 -12.27
CA ALA A 102 1.87 -7.08 -13.61
C ALA A 102 2.59 -6.25 -14.70
N ALA A 103 2.87 -4.97 -14.43
CA ALA A 103 3.56 -4.10 -15.39
C ALA A 103 5.02 -4.55 -15.61
N ILE A 104 5.71 -4.96 -14.55
CA ILE A 104 7.08 -5.46 -14.65
C ILE A 104 7.15 -6.80 -15.39
N ASP A 105 6.22 -7.70 -15.13
CA ASP A 105 6.17 -8.99 -15.83
C ASP A 105 5.98 -8.78 -17.34
N SER A 106 5.12 -7.83 -17.74
CA SER A 106 4.97 -7.45 -19.16
C SER A 106 6.25 -6.83 -19.74
N LEU A 107 6.93 -5.94 -19.01
CA LEU A 107 8.18 -5.35 -19.46
C LEU A 107 9.31 -6.38 -19.61
N GLU A 108 9.34 -7.40 -18.74
CA GLU A 108 10.31 -8.48 -18.81
C GLU A 108 10.14 -9.32 -20.09
N ILE A 109 8.89 -9.59 -20.49
CA ILE A 109 8.58 -10.28 -21.74
C ILE A 109 9.08 -9.45 -22.93
N ILE A 110 8.74 -8.16 -22.97
CA ILE A 110 9.17 -7.25 -24.05
C ILE A 110 10.71 -7.16 -24.11
N GLN A 111 11.38 -7.03 -22.98
CA GLN A 111 12.84 -6.99 -22.95
C GLN A 111 13.45 -8.28 -23.51
N ARG A 112 12.85 -9.44 -23.23
CA ARG A 112 13.32 -10.73 -23.75
C ARG A 112 13.23 -10.78 -25.27
N GLU A 113 12.11 -10.38 -25.84
CA GLU A 113 11.91 -10.32 -27.30
C GLU A 113 12.84 -9.30 -27.98
N LEU A 114 13.12 -8.17 -27.31
CA LEU A 114 14.05 -7.17 -27.82
C LEU A 114 15.50 -7.67 -27.77
N ASN A 115 15.87 -8.43 -26.76
CA ASN A 115 17.22 -9.01 -26.65
C ASN A 115 17.53 -9.94 -27.83
N GLU A 116 16.55 -10.73 -28.29
CA GLU A 116 16.69 -11.60 -29.47
C GLU A 116 17.04 -10.82 -30.74
N LYS A 117 16.70 -9.53 -30.77
CA LYS A 117 16.97 -8.61 -31.89
C LYS A 117 18.16 -7.68 -31.63
N GLY A 118 18.87 -7.84 -30.51
CA GLY A 118 19.98 -6.97 -30.13
C GLY A 118 19.58 -5.59 -29.61
N PHE A 119 18.31 -5.41 -29.18
CA PHE A 119 17.80 -4.16 -28.62
C PHE A 119 17.57 -4.24 -27.11
N GLY A 120 17.43 -3.08 -26.47
CA GLY A 120 17.04 -3.00 -25.06
C GLY A 120 16.15 -1.81 -24.73
N LEU A 121 15.40 -1.93 -23.63
CA LEU A 121 14.48 -0.90 -23.18
C LEU A 121 15.20 0.22 -22.45
N LYS A 122 14.81 1.45 -22.81
CA LYS A 122 15.06 2.65 -22.01
C LYS A 122 13.76 3.11 -21.36
N PHE A 123 13.68 3.02 -20.04
CA PHE A 123 12.51 3.42 -19.29
C PHE A 123 12.62 4.91 -18.90
N LEU A 124 11.74 5.71 -19.48
CA LEU A 124 11.60 7.15 -19.19
C LEU A 124 10.42 7.35 -18.23
N MET A 125 10.64 8.07 -17.13
CA MET A 125 9.55 8.44 -16.21
C MET A 125 9.08 9.88 -16.45
N PRO A 126 7.87 10.09 -16.97
CA PRO A 126 7.32 11.44 -17.17
C PRO A 126 6.66 12.04 -15.92
N THR A 127 6.28 11.21 -14.93
CA THR A 127 5.45 11.63 -13.78
C THR A 127 5.96 11.06 -12.46
N ALA A 128 5.59 11.75 -11.37
CA ALA A 128 6.03 11.54 -9.99
C ALA A 128 6.29 10.07 -9.60
N PRO A 129 7.38 9.78 -8.87
CA PRO A 129 7.72 8.43 -8.43
C PRO A 129 6.55 7.82 -7.68
N ILE A 130 5.97 6.78 -8.26
CA ILE A 130 4.81 6.07 -7.69
C ILE A 130 5.14 5.47 -6.32
N LEU A 131 6.41 5.30 -5.96
CA LEU A 131 6.85 5.14 -4.58
C LEU A 131 8.30 5.63 -4.44
N LEU A 132 8.51 6.75 -3.76
CA LEU A 132 9.76 6.99 -3.05
C LEU A 132 9.67 6.25 -1.72
N LEU A 133 9.85 4.92 -1.76
CA LEU A 133 10.16 4.19 -0.54
C LEU A 133 11.56 4.63 -0.13
N ASN A 134 11.65 5.75 0.58
CA ASN A 134 12.78 6.01 1.45
C ASN A 134 12.85 4.82 2.41
N SER A 135 13.78 3.91 2.15
CA SER A 135 14.10 2.74 2.98
C SER A 135 13.04 1.62 3.03
N CYS A 136 12.95 0.85 1.95
CA CYS A 136 12.78 -0.60 2.11
C CYS A 136 14.18 -1.24 2.01
N GLY A 137 14.96 -1.14 3.08
CA GLY A 137 16.27 -1.80 3.21
C GLY A 137 17.41 -0.88 3.64
N SER A 138 17.35 -0.34 4.85
CA SER A 138 18.55 0.01 5.63
C SER A 138 18.22 0.03 7.13
N ARG A 139 17.97 -1.17 7.66
CA ARG A 139 18.71 -1.80 8.76
C ARG A 139 18.18 -3.21 8.95
#